data_AF-A0A1S3QYE3-F1
#
_entry.id   AF-A0A1S3QYE3-F1
#
_cell.length_a   1.000
_cell.length_b   1.000
_cell.length_c   1.000
_cell.angle_alpha   90.00
_cell.angle_beta   90.00
_cell.angle_gamma   90.00
#
_symmetry.space_group_name_H-M   'P 1'
#
loop_
_entity.id
_entity.type
_entity.pdbx_description
1 polymer ?
#
loop_
_entity_poly.entity_id
_entity_poly.type
_entity_poly.pdbx_seq_one_letter_code
_entity_poly.pdbx_strand_id
1 'polypeptide(L)'
;DNGRIVFISQTLNAIEKLYSSGKYDSTAWDQKGVDEFMIGLHRQTSELDQCVKTIKPGPSTSVKRVNKDMSLHFKFLKNYLKREEYSASGWEDIRNVVLSHMLRLVTIPID
;
A
#
# COMPACT_ATOMS: atom_id res chain seq x y z
N ASP A 1 10.20 -5.48 -15.94
CA ASP A 1 8.88 -5.94 -16.42
C ASP A 1 7.78 -4.92 -16.11
N ASN A 2 6.98 -4.54 -17.10
CA ASN A 2 5.87 -3.58 -16.97
C ASN A 2 4.79 -4.06 -15.99
N GLY A 3 4.56 -5.38 -15.88
CA GLY A 3 3.59 -5.94 -14.92
C GLY A 3 4.02 -5.68 -13.47
N ARG A 4 5.32 -5.77 -13.18
CA ARG A 4 5.89 -5.50 -11.85
C ARG A 4 5.75 -4.05 -11.45
N ILE A 5 6.04 -3.10 -12.35
CA ILE A 5 5.90 -1.66 -12.09
C ILE A 5 4.45 -1.32 -11.72
N VAL A 6 3.48 -1.86 -12.46
CA VAL A 6 2.05 -1.68 -12.18
C VAL A 6 1.67 -2.28 -10.81
N PHE A 7 2.15 -3.48 -10.49
CA PHE A 7 1.88 -4.13 -9.20
C PHE A 7 2.46 -3.35 -8.01
N ILE A 8 3.71 -2.88 -8.13
CA ILE A 8 4.36 -2.07 -7.09
C ILE A 8 3.60 -0.74 -6.90
N SER A 9 3.33 -0.02 -8.00
CA SER A 9 2.57 1.25 -7.96
C SER A 9 1.23 1.08 -7.24
N GLN A 10 0.46 0.04 -7.57
CA GLN A 10 -0.84 -0.18 -6.96
C GLN A 10 -0.76 -0.55 -5.48
N THR A 11 0.23 -1.36 -5.11
CA THR A 11 0.42 -1.77 -3.71
C THR A 11 0.78 -0.54 -2.86
N LEU A 12 1.73 0.27 -3.31
CA LEU A 12 2.13 1.49 -2.60
C LEU A 12 0.98 2.51 -2.52
N ASN A 13 0.23 2.71 -3.61
CA ASN A 13 -0.96 3.56 -3.62
C ASN A 13 -2.04 3.09 -2.61
N ALA A 14 -2.22 1.78 -2.46
CA ALA A 14 -3.20 1.22 -1.54
C ALA A 14 -2.75 1.38 -0.07
N ILE A 15 -1.44 1.24 0.20
CA ILE A 15 -0.85 1.53 1.51
C ILE A 15 -0.99 3.01 1.84
N GLU A 16 -0.62 3.92 0.94
CA GLU A 16 -0.76 5.36 1.13
C GLU A 16 -2.20 5.71 1.52
N LYS A 17 -3.20 5.23 0.77
CA LYS A 17 -4.63 5.45 1.07
C LYS A 17 -5.08 4.87 2.42
N LEU A 18 -4.52 3.74 2.84
CA LEU A 18 -4.84 3.13 4.13
C LEU A 18 -4.42 4.08 5.26
N TYR A 19 -3.20 4.59 5.19
CA TYR A 19 -2.63 5.51 6.18
C TYR A 19 -3.21 6.92 6.09
N SER A 20 -3.52 7.47 4.91
CA SER A 20 -4.12 8.81 4.79
C SER A 20 -5.50 8.94 5.47
N SER A 21 -6.18 7.82 5.73
CA SER A 21 -7.51 7.81 6.38
C SER A 21 -7.47 7.37 7.84
N GLY A 22 -6.28 7.25 8.42
CA GLY A 22 -6.06 6.77 9.77
C GLY A 22 -6.22 7.83 10.86
N LYS A 23 -6.66 7.40 12.05
CA LYS A 23 -6.52 8.13 13.31
C LYS A 23 -5.47 7.41 14.15
N TYR A 24 -4.37 8.08 14.44
CA TYR A 24 -3.22 7.47 15.13
C TYR A 24 -3.15 7.81 16.61
N ASP A 25 -4.14 8.56 17.13
CA ASP A 25 -4.16 9.12 18.49
C ASP A 25 -4.00 8.06 19.59
N SER A 26 -4.39 6.82 19.32
CA SER A 26 -4.29 5.68 20.23
C SER A 26 -2.90 5.02 20.24
N THR A 27 -2.07 5.28 19.23
CA THR A 27 -0.76 4.62 19.04
C THR A 27 0.33 5.33 19.83
N ALA A 28 1.39 4.59 20.16
CA ALA A 28 2.63 5.16 20.71
C ALA A 28 3.63 5.55 19.60
N TRP A 29 3.16 5.69 18.35
CA TRP A 29 4.05 5.98 17.23
C TRP A 29 4.59 7.39 17.28
N ASP A 30 5.86 7.54 16.92
CA ASP A 30 6.44 8.85 16.68
C ASP A 30 5.81 9.47 15.44
N GLN A 31 5.12 10.61 15.61
CA GLN A 31 4.41 11.27 14.52
C GLN A 31 5.37 11.67 13.40
N LYS A 32 6.60 12.07 13.74
CA LYS A 32 7.63 12.38 12.75
C LYS A 32 7.96 11.15 11.89
N GLY A 33 8.12 9.96 12.50
CA GLY A 33 8.31 8.71 11.77
C GLY A 33 7.13 8.35 10.85
N VAL A 34 5.89 8.61 11.27
CA VAL A 34 4.70 8.42 10.42
C VAL A 34 4.71 9.39 9.24
N ASP A 35 5.04 10.67 9.49
CA ASP A 35 5.11 11.70 8.46
C ASP A 35 6.20 11.40 7.43
N GLU A 36 7.40 11.01 7.87
CA GLU A 36 8.50 10.60 6.99
C GLU A 36 8.12 9.39 6.14
N PHE A 37 7.45 8.40 6.74
CA PHE A 37 6.94 7.24 6.01
C PHE A 37 5.93 7.66 4.92
N MET A 38 4.98 8.54 5.25
CA MET A 38 3.98 9.03 4.31
C MET A 38 4.58 9.87 3.18
N ILE A 39 5.55 10.73 3.49
CA ILE A 39 6.30 11.50 2.48
C ILE A 39 7.03 10.54 1.52
N GLY A 40 7.71 9.53 2.06
CA GLY A 40 8.42 8.53 1.29
C GLY A 40 7.49 7.70 0.39
N LEU A 41 6.31 7.33 0.89
CA LEU A 41 5.26 6.66 0.12
C LEU A 41 4.76 7.55 -1.02
N HIS A 42 4.35 8.78 -0.70
CA HIS A 42 3.78 9.72 -1.67
C HIS A 42 4.75 10.02 -2.82
N ARG A 43 6.04 10.19 -2.51
CA ARG A 43 7.07 10.39 -3.53
C ARG A 43 7.16 9.18 -4.46
N GLN A 44 7.27 7.98 -3.90
CA GLN A 44 7.39 6.74 -4.68
C GLN A 44 6.15 6.47 -5.54
N THR A 45 4.94 6.69 -5.01
CA THR A 45 3.70 6.52 -5.76
C THR A 45 3.61 7.52 -6.91
N SER A 46 3.93 8.78 -6.68
CA SER A 46 3.94 9.83 -7.71
C SER A 46 4.91 9.53 -8.86
N GLU A 47 6.13 9.10 -8.54
CA GLU A 47 7.15 8.74 -9.53
C GLU A 47 6.73 7.51 -10.35
N LEU A 48 6.26 6.45 -9.68
CA LEU A 48 5.82 5.23 -10.35
C LEU A 48 4.56 5.45 -11.21
N ASP A 49 3.65 6.31 -10.79
CA ASP A 49 2.45 6.64 -11.57
C ASP A 49 2.81 7.30 -12.92
N GLN A 50 3.90 8.08 -12.97
CA GLN A 50 4.42 8.61 -14.23
C GLN A 50 4.91 7.47 -15.14
N CYS A 51 5.62 6.48 -14.59
CA CYS A 51 6.03 5.29 -15.34
C CYS A 51 4.82 4.45 -15.81
N VAL A 52 3.82 4.25 -14.95
CA VAL A 52 2.62 3.47 -15.30
C VAL A 52 1.84 4.13 -16.44
N LYS A 53 1.77 5.47 -16.49
CA LYS A 53 1.12 6.20 -17.60
C LYS A 53 1.76 5.95 -18.96
N THR A 54 3.06 5.65 -19.02
CA THR A 54 3.78 5.38 -20.28
C THR A 54 3.73 3.90 -20.68
N ILE A 55 3.36 3.01 -19.76
CA ILE A 55 3.13 1.59 -20.02
C ILE A 55 1.81 1.46 -20.79
N LYS A 56 1.88 1.03 -22.06
CA LYS A 56 0.66 0.72 -22.84
C LYS A 56 -0.17 -0.32 -22.09
N PRO A 57 -1.48 -0.11 -21.89
CA PRO A 57 -2.33 -1.06 -21.19
C PRO A 57 -2.44 -2.34 -22.03
N GLY A 58 -1.60 -3.33 -21.71
CA GLY A 58 -1.82 -4.70 -22.16
C GLY A 58 -3.10 -5.22 -21.52
N PRO A 59 -4.09 -5.72 -22.28
CA PRO A 59 -5.38 -6.11 -21.76
C PRO A 59 -5.30 -7.52 -21.19
N SER A 60 -4.41 -7.80 -20.24
CA SER A 60 -4.41 -9.11 -19.61
C SER A 60 -5.47 -9.14 -18.50
N THR A 61 -6.40 -10.09 -18.62
CA THR A 61 -7.44 -10.39 -17.63
C THR A 61 -6.84 -10.68 -16.25
N SER A 62 -5.59 -11.14 -16.21
CA SER A 62 -4.81 -11.39 -14.99
C SER A 62 -4.48 -10.10 -14.24
N VAL A 63 -4.02 -9.03 -14.91
CA VAL A 63 -3.75 -7.73 -14.26
C VAL A 63 -5.04 -7.17 -13.67
N LYS A 64 -6.16 -7.22 -14.41
CA LYS A 64 -7.46 -6.77 -13.89
C LYS A 64 -7.91 -7.54 -12.64
N ARG A 65 -7.64 -8.86 -12.58
CA ARG A 65 -7.97 -9.69 -11.40
C ARG A 65 -7.09 -9.33 -10.20
N VAL A 66 -5.77 -9.23 -10.39
CA VAL A 66 -4.83 -8.84 -9.33
C VAL A 66 -5.20 -7.47 -8.74
N ASN A 67 -5.59 -6.50 -9.58
CA ASN A 67 -6.06 -5.20 -9.11
C ASN A 67 -7.31 -5.31 -8.22
N LYS A 68 -8.24 -6.21 -8.56
CA LYS A 68 -9.48 -6.42 -7.82
C LYS A 68 -9.20 -7.07 -6.46
N ASP A 69 -8.37 -8.11 -6.44
CA ASP A 69 -8.02 -8.83 -5.20
C ASP A 69 -7.26 -7.92 -4.23
N MET A 70 -6.33 -7.11 -4.76
CA MET A 70 -5.62 -6.09 -3.98
C MET A 70 -6.58 -5.05 -3.39
N SER A 71 -7.52 -4.55 -4.20
CA SER A 71 -8.53 -3.59 -3.74
C SER A 71 -9.41 -4.17 -2.61
N LEU A 72 -9.83 -5.43 -2.75
CA LEU A 72 -10.59 -6.14 -1.71
C LEU A 72 -9.76 -6.32 -0.42
N HIS A 73 -8.48 -6.70 -0.55
CA HIS A 73 -7.57 -6.85 0.58
C HIS A 73 -7.45 -5.55 1.40
N PHE A 74 -7.14 -4.43 0.75
CA PHE A 74 -7.00 -3.15 1.46
C PHE A 74 -8.33 -2.60 1.98
N LYS A 75 -9.45 -2.91 1.32
CA LYS A 75 -10.79 -2.64 1.85
C LYS A 75 -11.05 -3.44 3.14
N PHE A 76 -10.65 -4.70 3.18
CA PHE A 76 -10.75 -5.52 4.38
C PHE A 76 -9.92 -4.94 5.53
N LEU A 77 -8.65 -4.57 5.27
CA LEU A 77 -7.78 -3.95 6.28
C LEU A 77 -8.36 -2.64 6.84
N LYS A 78 -8.91 -1.79 5.97
CA LYS A 78 -9.60 -0.56 6.41
C LYS A 78 -10.81 -0.86 7.29
N ASN A 79 -11.59 -1.88 6.94
CA ASN A 79 -12.75 -2.28 7.74
C ASN A 79 -12.34 -2.94 9.06
N TYR A 80 -11.22 -3.67 9.07
CA TYR A 80 -10.62 -4.20 10.28
C TYR A 80 -10.30 -3.08 11.26
N LEU A 81 -9.54 -2.06 10.83
CA LEU A 81 -9.23 -0.89 11.67
C LEU A 81 -10.46 -0.21 12.24
N LYS A 82 -11.53 -0.08 11.44
CA LYS A 82 -12.79 0.49 11.92
C LYS A 82 -13.45 -0.35 13.01
N ARG A 83 -13.40 -1.68 12.91
CA ARG A 83 -13.95 -2.59 13.93
C ARG A 83 -13.11 -2.57 15.21
N GLU A 84 -11.80 -2.45 15.06
CA GLU A 84 -10.87 -2.25 16.17
C GLU A 84 -10.88 -0.82 16.73
N GLU A 85 -11.81 0.03 16.26
CA GLU A 85 -11.95 1.44 16.66
C GLU A 85 -10.66 2.24 16.56
N TYR A 86 -9.80 1.88 15.58
CA TYR A 86 -8.47 2.47 15.42
C TYR A 86 -7.60 2.35 16.68
N SER A 87 -7.73 1.26 17.44
CA SER A 87 -6.91 0.97 18.62
C SER A 87 -5.42 0.81 18.29
N ALA A 88 -4.57 0.95 19.30
CA ALA A 88 -3.13 0.74 19.17
C ALA A 88 -2.80 -0.64 18.61
N SER A 89 -3.43 -1.69 19.14
CA SER A 89 -3.24 -3.07 18.68
C SER A 89 -3.69 -3.27 17.25
N GLY A 90 -4.84 -2.71 16.86
CA GLY A 90 -5.32 -2.77 15.48
C GLY A 90 -4.36 -2.12 14.49
N TRP A 91 -3.71 -1.02 14.88
CA TRP A 91 -2.66 -0.38 14.07
C TRP A 91 -1.36 -1.18 13.99
N GLU A 92 -0.93 -1.84 15.07
CA GLU A 92 0.24 -2.72 15.02
C GLU A 92 0.00 -3.94 14.12
N ASP A 93 -1.20 -4.52 14.12
CA ASP A 93 -1.56 -5.60 13.19
C ASP A 93 -1.45 -5.13 11.73
N ILE A 94 -1.95 -3.93 11.45
CA ILE A 94 -1.86 -3.32 10.12
C ILE A 94 -0.41 -3.05 9.73
N ARG A 95 0.39 -2.53 10.65
CA ARG A 95 1.82 -2.27 10.42
C ARG A 95 2.56 -3.56 10.04
N ASN A 96 2.27 -4.67 10.71
CA ASN A 96 2.86 -5.97 10.38
C ASN A 96 2.46 -6.46 8.98
N VAL A 97 1.19 -6.31 8.60
CA VAL A 97 0.72 -6.65 7.24
C VAL A 97 1.40 -5.78 6.18
N VAL A 98 1.49 -4.47 6.43
CA VAL A 98 2.13 -3.50 5.53
C VAL A 98 3.63 -3.78 5.39
N LEU A 99 4.32 -4.10 6.50
CA LEU A 99 5.71 -4.53 6.46
C LEU A 99 5.89 -5.78 5.60
N SER A 100 5.02 -6.78 5.75
CA SER A 100 5.05 -7.98 4.89
C SER A 100 4.86 -7.64 3.41
N HIS A 101 4.00 -6.68 3.08
CA HIS A 101 3.84 -6.23 1.70
C HIS A 101 5.11 -5.56 1.18
N MET A 102 5.69 -4.63 1.95
CA MET A 102 6.93 -3.94 1.57
C MET A 102 8.09 -4.92 1.34
N LEU A 103 8.27 -5.89 2.23
CA LEU A 103 9.29 -6.93 2.08
C LEU A 103 9.08 -7.72 0.79
N ARG A 104 7.85 -8.11 0.48
CA ARG A 104 7.52 -8.79 -0.78
C ARG A 104 7.93 -7.97 -1.99
N LEU A 105 7.66 -6.66 -2.00
CA LEU A 105 8.03 -5.77 -3.11
C LEU A 105 9.54 -5.71 -3.36
N VAL A 106 10.35 -5.70 -2.29
CA VAL A 106 11.83 -5.64 -2.39
C VAL A 106 12.44 -7.00 -2.78
N THR A 107 11.76 -8.11 -2.44
CA THR A 107 12.22 -9.47 -2.79
C THR A 107 11.79 -9.95 -4.17
N ILE A 108 11.04 -9.16 -4.94
CA ILE A 108 10.72 -9.50 -6.34
C ILE A 108 12.05 -9.56 -7.11
N PRO A 109 12.44 -10.71 -7.69
CA PRO A 109 13.70 -10.82 -8.42
C PRO A 109 13.78 -9.75 -9.53
N ILE A 110 14.99 -9.27 -9.82
CA ILE A 110 15.28 -8.42 -10.98
C ILE A 110 15.91 -9.35 -12.01
N ASP A 111 15.14 -9.65 -13.04
CA ASP A 111 15.50 -10.49 -14.19
C ASP A 111 15.22 -9.70 -15.47
#